data_AF-A0A5Y2Q0T8-F1
#
_entry.id   AF-A0A5Y2Q0T8-F1
#
_cell.length_a   1.000
_cell.length_b   1.000
_cell.length_c   1.000
_cell.angle_alpha   90.00
_cell.angle_beta   90.00
_cell.angle_gamma   90.00
#
_symmetry.space_group_name_H-M   'P 1'
#
loop_
_entity.id
_entity.type
_entity.pdbx_description
1 polymer ?
#
loop_
_entity_poly.entity_id
_entity_poly.type
_entity_poly.pdbx_seq_one_letter_code
_entity_poly.pdbx_strand_id
1 'polypeptide(L)'
;SSCWIRVSYPWAGKGFGMIQIPRIGQEVLVDFKNGDPDLPIIVGRTYNQDTMPPWGLPGMASQSGIFSHSLYGGPTNGNMLRFDD
;
A
#
# COMPACT_ATOMS: atom_id res chain seq x y z
N SER A 1 12.20 -13.66 4.41
CA SER A 1 11.86 -13.55 5.85
C SER A 1 12.84 -12.57 6.49
N SER A 2 12.42 -11.76 7.46
CA SER A 2 13.20 -10.67 8.07
C SER A 2 12.82 -10.46 9.55
N CYS A 3 13.43 -9.47 10.21
CA CYS A 3 12.93 -8.90 11.46
C CYS A 3 11.61 -8.12 11.23
N TRP A 4 11.02 -7.58 12.30
CA TRP A 4 9.91 -6.63 12.20
C TRP A 4 10.42 -5.29 11.67
N ILE A 5 9.83 -4.83 10.56
CA ILE A 5 10.22 -3.60 9.88
C ILE A 5 9.10 -2.57 10.04
N ARG A 6 9.46 -1.33 10.39
CA ARG A 6 8.50 -0.23 10.50
C ARG A 6 8.01 0.20 9.12
N VAL A 7 6.79 0.73 9.08
CA VAL A 7 6.12 1.17 7.85
C VAL A 7 5.83 2.66 7.92
N SER A 8 6.21 3.39 6.87
CA SER A 8 5.82 4.77 6.66
C SER A 8 4.33 4.85 6.28
N TYR A 9 3.62 5.82 6.85
CA TYR A 9 2.21 6.07 6.61
C TYR A 9 2.01 7.50 6.10
N PRO A 10 0.97 7.76 5.28
CA PRO A 10 0.69 9.11 4.76
C PRO A 10 0.49 10.16 5.88
N TRP A 11 -0.05 9.72 7.03
CA TRP A 11 -0.25 10.57 8.20
C TRP A 11 -0.17 9.74 9.48
N ALA A 12 0.72 10.11 10.40
CA ALA A 12 0.90 9.42 11.68
C ALA A 12 1.06 10.43 12.82
N GLY A 13 0.10 10.45 13.75
CA GLY A 13 0.08 11.28 14.95
C GLY A 13 -0.11 10.46 16.23
N LYS A 14 -0.13 11.15 17.38
CA LYS A 14 -0.35 10.51 18.70
C LYS A 14 -1.82 10.11 18.86
N GLY A 15 -2.18 8.93 18.36
CA GLY A 15 -3.55 8.38 18.43
C GLY A 15 -4.47 8.78 17.28
N PHE A 16 -3.94 9.32 16.18
CA PHE A 16 -4.70 9.68 14.98
C PHE A 16 -3.83 9.52 13.73
N GLY A 17 -4.46 9.47 12.55
CA GLY A 17 -3.76 9.38 11.26
C GLY A 17 -4.41 8.38 10.32
N MET A 18 -3.62 7.85 9.38
CA MET A 18 -4.05 6.87 8.39
C MET A 18 -3.21 5.60 8.51
N ILE A 19 -3.86 4.43 8.49
CA ILE A 19 -3.19 3.13 8.56
C ILE A 19 -3.59 2.25 7.39
N GLN A 20 -2.58 1.79 6.65
CA GLN A 20 -2.71 0.80 5.57
C GLN A 20 -1.54 -0.19 5.68
N ILE A 21 -1.79 -1.33 6.31
CA ILE A 21 -0.79 -2.36 6.60
C ILE A 21 -0.53 -3.18 5.32
N PRO A 22 0.72 -3.30 4.85
CA PRO A 22 1.06 -4.17 3.72
C PRO A 22 0.67 -5.63 4.02
N ARG A 23 0.06 -6.30 3.05
CA ARG A 23 -0.33 -7.72 3.13
C ARG A 23 0.74 -8.62 2.53
N ILE A 24 0.73 -9.89 2.92
CA ILE A 24 1.62 -10.91 2.36
C ILE A 24 1.43 -10.95 0.84
N GLY A 25 2.55 -10.95 0.11
CA GLY A 25 2.58 -10.97 -1.36
C GLY A 25 2.61 -9.59 -2.02
N GLN A 26 2.39 -8.50 -1.28
CA GLN A 26 2.51 -7.14 -1.83
C GLN A 26 3.96 -6.68 -1.91
N GLU A 27 4.29 -5.97 -2.99
CA GLU A 27 5.60 -5.35 -3.15
C GLU A 27 5.70 -4.06 -2.32
N VAL A 28 6.83 -3.90 -1.63
CA VAL A 28 7.13 -2.74 -0.79
C VAL A 28 8.51 -2.21 -1.12
N LEU A 29 8.67 -0.89 -1.01
CA LEU A 29 9.97 -0.23 -1.12
C LEU A 29 10.59 -0.15 0.28
N VAL A 30 11.75 -0.79 0.45
CA VAL A 30 12.53 -0.76 1.69
C VAL A 30 13.69 0.20 1.50
N ASP A 31 13.79 1.17 2.40
CA ASP A 31 14.96 2.04 2.57
C ASP A 31 15.70 1.66 3.85
N PHE A 32 16.92 2.13 3.98
CA PHE A 32 17.82 1.81 5.07
C PHE A 32 18.27 3.10 5.74
N LYS A 33 18.02 3.25 7.05
CA LYS A 33 18.29 4.51 7.75
C LYS A 33 19.78 4.85 7.67
N ASN A 34 20.12 5.99 7.09
CA ASN A 34 21.51 6.40 6.82
C ASN A 34 22.32 5.37 6.00
N GLY A 35 21.65 4.55 5.19
CA GLY A 35 22.27 3.46 4.43
C GLY A 35 22.67 2.23 5.25
N ASP A 36 22.28 2.16 6.53
CA ASP A 36 22.60 1.01 7.40
C ASP A 36 21.67 -0.18 7.08
N PRO A 37 22.20 -1.30 6.51
CA PRO A 37 21.40 -2.45 6.12
C PRO A 37 20.68 -3.12 7.31
N ASP A 38 21.14 -2.90 8.55
CA ASP A 38 20.53 -3.45 9.76
C ASP A 38 19.36 -2.60 10.27
N LEU A 39 19.11 -1.42 9.68
CA LEU A 39 18.04 -0.49 10.06
C LEU A 39 17.04 -0.25 8.91
N PRO A 40 16.33 -1.30 8.44
CA PRO A 40 15.36 -1.16 7.36
C PRO A 40 14.10 -0.40 7.80
N ILE A 41 13.47 0.28 6.84
CA ILE A 41 12.16 0.92 6.96
C ILE A 41 11.41 0.83 5.63
N ILE A 42 10.13 0.48 5.67
CA ILE A 42 9.29 0.50 4.47
C ILE A 42 8.83 1.93 4.19
N VAL A 43 9.16 2.47 3.03
CA VAL A 43 8.89 3.86 2.64
C VAL A 43 7.80 4.00 1.58
N GLY A 44 7.49 2.93 0.84
CA GLY A 44 6.55 2.98 -0.27
C GLY A 44 5.98 1.62 -0.65
N ARG A 45 5.04 1.64 -1.60
CA ARG A 45 4.42 0.46 -2.20
C ARG A 45 4.29 0.70 -3.71
N THR A 46 4.36 -0.37 -4.48
CA THR A 46 4.28 -0.33 -5.94
C THR A 46 3.30 -1.39 -6.43
N TYR A 47 2.63 -1.11 -7.54
CA TYR A 47 1.92 -2.13 -8.30
C TYR A 47 2.90 -2.82 -9.25
N ASN A 48 2.63 -4.08 -9.57
CA ASN A 48 3.41 -4.91 -10.49
C ASN A 48 2.45 -5.86 -11.24
N GLN A 49 2.99 -6.81 -12.00
CA GLN A 49 2.18 -7.73 -12.81
C GLN A 49 1.26 -8.64 -11.98
N ASP A 50 1.67 -9.01 -10.76
CA ASP A 50 0.89 -9.89 -9.87
C ASP A 50 -0.10 -9.09 -9.00
N THR A 51 0.24 -7.85 -8.66
CA THR A 51 -0.62 -6.91 -7.94
C THR A 51 -0.87 -5.69 -8.82
N MET A 52 -1.78 -5.82 -9.77
CA MET A 52 -2.19 -4.73 -10.67
C MET A 52 -3.01 -3.66 -9.93
N PRO A 53 -3.01 -2.40 -10.41
CA PRO A 53 -3.84 -1.34 -9.85
C PRO A 53 -5.34 -1.69 -9.92
N PRO A 54 -6.17 -1.14 -9.01
CA PRO A 54 -7.60 -1.43 -8.94
C PRO A 54 -8.41 -0.86 -10.11
N TRP A 55 -7.81 -0.02 -10.95
CA TRP A 55 -8.44 0.58 -12.12
C TRP A 55 -7.81 0.06 -13.40
N GLY A 56 -8.63 0.01 -14.46
CA GLY A 56 -8.18 -0.40 -15.80
C GLY A 56 -7.33 0.68 -16.46
N LEU A 57 -6.08 0.83 -16.02
CA LEU A 57 -5.13 1.78 -16.61
C LEU A 57 -4.56 1.24 -17.94
N PRO A 58 -4.31 2.12 -18.94
CA PRO A 58 -4.46 3.59 -18.89
C PRO A 58 -5.90 4.10 -19.15
N GLY A 59 -6.87 3.22 -19.45
CA GLY A 59 -8.22 3.63 -19.86
C GLY A 59 -9.02 4.41 -18.80
N MET A 60 -8.76 4.19 -17.51
CA MET A 60 -9.40 4.89 -16.38
C MET A 60 -8.48 5.94 -15.74
N ALA A 61 -7.72 6.68 -16.54
CA ALA A 61 -6.72 7.62 -16.03
C ALA A 61 -7.29 8.85 -15.27
N SER A 62 -8.56 9.20 -15.46
CA SER A 62 -9.25 10.27 -14.70
C SER A 62 -9.63 9.86 -13.28
N GLN A 63 -9.53 8.57 -12.95
CA GLN A 63 -10.01 8.05 -11.67
C GLN A 63 -8.91 8.02 -10.62
N SER A 64 -9.25 8.44 -9.41
CA SER A 64 -8.38 8.38 -8.24
C SER A 64 -9.14 7.93 -6.99
N GLY A 65 -8.43 7.45 -5.96
CA GLY A 65 -9.07 7.00 -4.72
C GLY A 65 -8.40 5.83 -4.02
N ILE A 66 -9.16 5.16 -3.16
CA ILE A 66 -8.73 4.04 -2.32
C ILE A 66 -9.73 2.89 -2.51
N PHE A 67 -9.21 1.71 -2.84
CA PHE A 67 -9.96 0.45 -2.83
C PHE A 67 -9.35 -0.48 -1.78
N SER A 68 -10.16 -0.92 -0.82
CA SER A 68 -9.78 -1.93 0.17
C SER A 68 -10.24 -3.31 -0.28
N HIS A 69 -9.68 -4.36 0.33
CA HIS A 69 -10.06 -5.74 0.03
C HIS A 69 -10.42 -6.49 1.31
N SER A 70 -11.53 -7.21 1.34
CA SER A 70 -11.90 -8.07 2.46
C SER A 70 -10.83 -9.14 2.69
N LEU A 71 -10.52 -9.50 3.95
CA LEU A 71 -9.44 -10.44 4.28
C LEU A 71 -9.73 -11.88 3.82
N TYR A 72 -11.00 -12.28 3.81
CA TYR A 72 -11.46 -13.62 3.43
C TYR A 72 -12.48 -13.56 2.29
N GLY A 73 -12.51 -12.45 1.55
CA GLY A 73 -13.39 -12.27 0.40
C GLY A 73 -12.69 -12.60 -0.91
N GLY A 74 -13.46 -12.73 -1.98
CA GLY A 74 -12.95 -12.82 -3.34
C GLY A 74 -12.41 -11.47 -3.87
N PRO A 75 -11.80 -11.47 -5.08
CA PRO A 75 -11.07 -10.34 -5.67
C PRO A 75 -11.81 -8.99 -5.72
N THR A 76 -13.13 -9.04 -5.72
CA THR A 76 -14.01 -7.86 -5.87
C THR A 76 -14.64 -7.42 -4.55
N ASN A 77 -14.42 -8.15 -3.46
CA ASN A 77 -15.02 -7.83 -2.17
C ASN A 77 -14.16 -6.79 -1.45
N GLY A 78 -14.71 -5.59 -1.27
CA GLY A 78 -13.98 -4.46 -0.72
C GLY A 78 -14.85 -3.24 -0.47
N ASN A 79 -14.27 -2.22 0.14
CA ASN A 79 -14.86 -0.89 0.27
C ASN A 79 -14.06 0.10 -0.58
N MET A 80 -14.73 1.07 -1.19
CA MET A 80 -14.11 2.04 -2.09
C MET A 80 -14.51 3.47 -1.76
N LEU A 81 -13.53 4.38 -1.82
CA LEU A 81 -13.74 5.81 -1.99
C LEU A 81 -13.05 6.20 -3.30
N ARG A 82 -13.80 6.70 -4.28
CA ARG A 82 -13.28 7.03 -5.62
C ARG A 82 -13.80 8.37 -6.08
N PHE A 83 -12.94 9.13 -6.74
CA PHE A 83 -13.23 10.37 -7.44
C PHE A 83 -12.97 10.14 -8.94
N ASP A 84 -13.78 10.77 -9.78
CA ASP A 84 -13.64 10.80 -11.23
C ASP A 84 -13.67 12.26 -11.63
N ASP A 85 -12.59 12.73 -12.25
CA ASP A 85 -12.39 14.13 -12.65
C ASP A 85 -13.17 14.49 -13.93
#